data_AF-A0A0F2P6T9-F1
#
_entry.id   AF-A0A0F2P6T9-F1
#
_cell.length_a   1.000
_cell.length_b   1.000
_cell.length_c   1.000
_cell.angle_alpha   90.00
_cell.angle_beta   90.00
_cell.angle_gamma   90.00
#
_symmetry.space_group_name_H-M   'P 1'
#
loop_
_entity.id
_entity.type
_entity.pdbx_description
1 polymer ?
#
loop_
_entity_poly.entity_id
_entity_poly.type
_entity_poly.pdbx_seq_one_letter_code
_entity_poly.pdbx_strand_id
1 'polypeptide(L)'
;NATGVLLSPQRTEAMLARRHSSQWNNYCARRELTREQAHAYEQAADRGELRVVYRFGDGMLNDDQLDISASQITIPGFGQAIPLDEPNPYGDMS
;
A
#
# COMPACT_ATOMS: atom_id res chain seq x y z
N ASN A 1 24.51 -5.62 16.88
CA ASN A 1 25.03 -4.78 15.77
C ASN A 1 24.11 -4.92 14.57
N ALA A 2 23.62 -3.81 14.03
CA ALA A 2 22.75 -3.79 12.86
C ALA A 2 23.23 -2.71 11.89
N THR A 3 23.12 -2.99 10.58
CA THR A 3 23.41 -2.05 9.50
C THR A 3 22.24 -2.06 8.53
N GLY A 4 21.65 -0.90 8.28
CA GLY A 4 20.59 -0.71 7.28
C GLY A 4 21.08 0.15 6.12
N VAL A 5 20.87 -0.30 4.89
CA VAL A 5 21.22 0.46 3.68
C VAL A 5 20.00 1.27 3.24
N LEU A 6 20.18 2.58 3.04
CA LEU A 6 19.18 3.47 2.47
C LEU A 6 19.65 3.99 1.11
N LEU A 7 18.80 3.86 0.09
CA LEU A 7 19.07 4.39 -1.25
C LEU A 7 18.40 5.75 -1.43
N SER A 8 19.05 6.65 -2.15
CA SER A 8 18.46 7.97 -2.45
C SER A 8 17.28 7.85 -3.41
N PRO A 9 16.37 8.85 -3.42
CA PRO A 9 15.26 8.91 -4.38
C PRO A 9 15.75 8.80 -5.83
N GLN A 10 16.81 9.53 -6.21
CA GLN A 10 17.33 9.53 -7.59
C GLN A 10 17.81 8.15 -8.03
N ARG A 11 18.48 7.40 -7.14
CA ARG A 11 18.93 6.03 -7.43
C ARG A 11 17.73 5.09 -7.57
N THR A 12 16.75 5.22 -6.68
CA THR A 12 15.53 4.41 -6.70
C THR A 12 14.68 4.69 -7.96
N GLU A 13 14.53 5.95 -8.35
CA GLU A 13 13.82 6.35 -9.58
C GLU A 13 14.51 5.81 -10.83
N ALA A 14 15.84 5.87 -10.91
CA ALA A 14 16.58 5.29 -12.04
C ALA A 14 16.36 3.76 -12.15
N MET A 15 16.30 3.06 -11.01
CA MET A 15 16.01 1.62 -10.98
C MET A 15 14.57 1.31 -11.45
N LEU A 16 13.58 2.08 -10.97
CA LEU A 16 12.18 1.92 -11.34
C LEU A 16 11.92 2.24 -12.80
N ALA A 17 12.48 3.35 -13.31
CA ALA A 17 12.36 3.75 -14.70
C ALA A 17 12.95 2.70 -15.65
N ARG A 18 14.03 2.02 -15.23
CA ARG A 18 14.62 0.91 -16.00
C ARG A 18 13.76 -0.36 -15.95
N ARG A 19 13.26 -0.75 -14.78
CA ARG A 19 12.48 -1.99 -14.59
C ARG A 19 11.07 -1.92 -15.18
N HIS A 20 10.43 -0.76 -15.08
CA HIS A 20 9.04 -0.51 -15.49
C HIS A 20 8.95 0.57 -16.56
N SER A 21 9.84 0.51 -17.55
CA SER A 21 10.02 1.56 -18.57
C SER A 21 8.72 1.93 -19.31
N SER A 22 7.85 0.95 -19.58
CA SER A 22 6.58 1.19 -20.26
C SER A 22 5.51 1.85 -19.39
N GLN A 23 5.56 1.72 -18.06
CA GLN A 23 4.62 2.37 -17.14
C GLN A 23 5.17 3.64 -16.50
N TRP A 24 6.48 3.89 -16.61
CA TRP A 24 7.18 4.97 -15.89
C TRP A 24 6.54 6.35 -16.10
N ASN A 25 6.25 6.72 -17.34
CA ASN A 25 5.65 8.02 -17.65
C ASN A 25 4.24 8.17 -17.08
N ASN A 26 3.43 7.09 -17.11
CA ASN A 26 2.11 7.10 -16.50
C ASN A 26 2.19 7.25 -14.98
N TYR A 27 3.12 6.55 -14.34
CA TYR A 27 3.41 6.70 -12.92
C TYR A 27 3.81 8.15 -12.57
N CYS A 28 4.74 8.74 -13.33
CA CYS A 28 5.16 10.13 -13.13
C CYS A 28 3.98 11.10 -13.22
N ALA A 29 3.11 10.94 -14.23
CA ALA A 29 1.92 11.79 -14.38
C ALA A 29 0.96 11.65 -13.18
N ARG A 30 0.70 10.42 -12.71
CA ARG A 30 -0.16 10.17 -11.54
C ARG A 30 0.43 10.72 -10.24
N ARG A 31 1.77 10.71 -10.13
CA ARG A 31 2.49 11.20 -8.95
C ARG A 31 2.40 12.72 -8.77
N GLU A 32 2.19 13.48 -9.84
CA GLU A 32 2.02 14.94 -9.69
C GLU A 32 0.80 15.28 -8.83
N LEU A 33 -0.34 14.59 -9.04
CA LEU A 33 -1.52 14.75 -8.19
C LEU A 33 -1.25 14.41 -6.72
N THR A 34 -0.46 13.37 -6.45
CA THR A 34 -0.17 12.98 -5.07
C THR A 34 0.76 13.99 -4.38
N ARG A 35 1.68 14.62 -5.12
CA ARG A 35 2.53 15.71 -4.63
C ARG A 35 1.73 16.97 -4.33
N GLU A 36 0.80 17.33 -5.21
CA GLU A 36 -0.12 18.45 -4.98
C GLU A 36 -0.94 18.24 -3.71
N GLN A 37 -1.49 17.04 -3.50
CA GLN A 37 -2.24 16.69 -2.29
C GLN A 37 -1.37 16.72 -1.03
N ALA A 38 -0.14 16.20 -1.10
CA ALA A 38 0.80 16.25 0.01
C ALA A 38 1.16 17.69 0.39
N HIS A 39 1.39 18.56 -0.60
CA HIS A 39 1.68 19.97 -0.36
C HIS A 39 0.46 20.72 0.20
N ALA A 40 -0.75 20.42 -0.26
CA ALA A 40 -1.97 20.99 0.31
C ALA A 40 -2.16 20.60 1.78
N TYR A 41 -1.83 19.35 2.14
CA TYR A 41 -1.84 18.91 3.54
C TYR A 41 -0.74 19.61 4.36
N GLU A 42 0.47 19.72 3.85
CA GLU A 42 1.59 20.44 4.50
C GLU A 42 1.17 21.88 4.84
N GLN A 43 0.62 22.63 3.87
CA GLN A 43 0.13 23.98 4.10
C GLN A 43 -0.97 24.05 5.16
N ALA A 44 -1.85 23.05 5.21
CA ALA A 44 -2.91 22.96 6.22
C ALA A 44 -2.33 22.67 7.61
N ALA A 45 -1.36 21.75 7.69
CA ALA A 45 -0.65 21.41 8.92
C ALA A 45 0.11 22.61 9.50
N ASP A 46 0.74 23.43 8.65
CA ASP A 46 1.41 24.68 9.06
C ASP A 46 0.43 25.68 9.69
N ARG A 47 -0.86 25.62 9.32
CA ARG A 47 -1.95 26.40 9.94
C ARG A 47 -2.58 25.71 11.14
N GLY A 48 -2.07 24.56 11.57
CA GLY A 48 -2.59 23.76 12.68
C GLY A 48 -3.74 22.81 12.31
N GLU A 49 -4.10 22.68 11.03
CA GLU A 49 -5.17 21.79 10.56
C GLU A 49 -4.64 20.35 10.37
N LEU A 50 -4.24 19.69 11.45
CA LEU A 50 -3.56 18.38 11.41
C LEU A 50 -4.46 17.19 11.05
N ARG A 51 -5.78 17.35 11.10
CA ARG A 51 -6.78 16.31 10.79
C ARG A 51 -6.44 14.94 11.41
N VAL A 52 -6.15 14.94 12.72
CA VAL A 52 -5.77 13.73 13.46
C VAL A 52 -6.83 12.65 13.29
N VAL A 53 -6.42 11.47 12.85
CA VAL A 53 -7.31 10.34 12.63
C VAL A 53 -7.49 9.58 13.93
N TYR A 54 -8.68 9.67 14.53
CA TYR A 54 -9.11 8.87 15.67
C TYR A 54 -10.36 8.06 15.30
N ARG A 55 -10.23 6.73 15.25
CA ARG A 55 -11.26 5.80 14.77
C ARG A 55 -11.59 4.76 15.83
N PHE A 56 -12.07 5.19 17.00
CA PHE A 56 -12.55 4.26 18.02
C PHE A 56 -13.98 3.80 17.70
N GLY A 57 -14.18 2.49 17.56
CA GLY A 57 -15.48 1.91 17.23
C GLY A 57 -15.96 2.14 15.80
N ASP A 58 -15.15 2.77 14.95
CA ASP A 58 -15.44 2.98 13.53
C ASP A 58 -14.87 1.82 12.70
N GLY A 59 -15.65 1.31 11.74
CA GLY A 59 -15.25 0.21 10.86
C GLY A 59 -15.14 -1.16 11.53
N MET A 60 -15.81 -1.37 12.67
CA MET A 60 -15.82 -2.68 13.32
C MET A 60 -16.63 -3.67 12.48
N LEU A 61 -15.98 -4.73 12.05
CA LEU A 61 -16.58 -5.84 11.32
C LEU A 61 -17.13 -6.85 12.33
N ASN A 62 -18.29 -7.41 12.00
CA ASN A 62 -18.81 -8.58 12.69
C ASN A 62 -18.33 -9.86 11.98
N ASP A 63 -18.19 -10.96 12.73
CA ASP A 63 -17.68 -12.23 12.21
C ASP A 63 -18.49 -12.78 11.03
N ASP A 64 -19.80 -12.52 11.01
CA ASP A 64 -20.72 -12.95 9.95
C ASP A 64 -20.52 -12.22 8.61
N GLN A 65 -19.71 -11.17 8.61
CA GLN A 65 -19.42 -10.38 7.41
C GLN A 65 -18.17 -10.90 6.67
N LEU A 66 -17.39 -11.79 7.28
CA LEU A 66 -16.23 -12.42 6.63
C LEU A 66 -16.68 -13.59 5.75
N ASP A 67 -16.22 -13.59 4.50
CA ASP A 67 -16.37 -14.76 3.62
C ASP A 67 -15.05 -15.53 3.58
N ILE A 68 -15.10 -16.79 4.01
CA ILE A 68 -13.95 -17.67 4.12
C ILE A 68 -14.22 -18.92 3.29
N SER A 69 -13.33 -19.19 2.34
CA SER A 69 -13.34 -20.41 1.54
C SER A 69 -12.00 -21.14 1.64
N ALA A 70 -11.91 -22.32 1.01
CA ALA A 70 -10.65 -23.05 0.93
C ALA A 70 -9.57 -22.32 0.11
N SER A 71 -9.95 -21.36 -0.74
CA SER A 71 -9.04 -20.68 -1.66
C SER A 71 -8.81 -19.21 -1.35
N GLN A 72 -9.66 -18.56 -0.56
CA GLN A 72 -9.53 -17.13 -0.25
C GLN A 72 -10.31 -16.68 0.98
N ILE A 73 -9.97 -15.49 1.47
CA ILE A 73 -10.71 -14.76 2.50
C ILE A 73 -11.10 -13.38 1.94
N THR A 74 -12.36 -13.01 2.06
CA THR A 74 -12.86 -11.67 1.68
C THR A 74 -13.27 -10.89 2.92
N ILE A 75 -12.75 -9.67 3.04
CA ILE A 75 -13.02 -8.76 4.16
C ILE A 75 -13.81 -7.56 3.65
N PRO A 76 -15.04 -7.31 4.14
CA PRO A 76 -15.81 -6.14 3.73
C PRO A 76 -15.08 -4.83 4.03
N GLY A 77 -15.20 -3.88 3.11
CA GLY A 77 -14.43 -2.63 3.15
C GLY A 77 -13.01 -2.75 2.58
N PHE A 78 -12.52 -3.96 2.30
CA PHE A 78 -11.24 -4.18 1.61
C PHE A 78 -11.51 -4.69 0.19
N GLY A 79 -11.00 -3.97 -0.81
CA GLY A 79 -11.31 -4.21 -2.22
C GLY A 79 -10.60 -5.41 -2.86
N GLN A 80 -9.80 -6.16 -2.10
CA GLN A 80 -9.06 -7.33 -2.59
C GLN A 80 -9.23 -8.50 -1.62
N ALA A 81 -9.55 -9.68 -2.17
CA ALA A 81 -9.55 -10.92 -1.41
C ALA A 81 -8.11 -11.36 -1.11
N ILE A 82 -7.92 -12.02 0.02
CA ILE A 82 -6.66 -12.61 0.45
C ILE A 82 -6.62 -14.05 -0.09
N PRO A 83 -5.75 -14.37 -1.06
CA PRO A 83 -5.64 -15.73 -1.59
C PRO A 83 -5.03 -16.69 -0.56
N LEU A 84 -5.47 -17.95 -0.59
CA LEU A 84 -4.94 -19.07 0.22
C LEU A 84 -4.35 -20.19 -0.66
N ASP A 85 -4.36 -20.02 -1.97
CA ASP A 85 -3.86 -20.96 -2.98
C ASP A 85 -2.39 -20.72 -3.35
N GLU A 86 -1.62 -20.07 -2.46
CA GLU A 86 -0.19 -19.85 -2.68
C GLU A 86 0.54 -21.19 -2.82
N PRO A 87 1.54 -21.28 -3.73
CA PRO A 87 2.31 -22.49 -3.92
C PRO A 87 2.94 -22.95 -2.61
N ASN A 88 2.68 -24.19 -2.21
CA ASN A 88 3.32 -24.77 -1.03
C ASN A 88 4.85 -24.74 -1.22
N PRO A 89 5.61 -24.00 -0.38
CA PRO A 89 7.07 -23.93 -0.50
C PRO A 89 7.77 -25.25 -0.21
N TYR A 90 7.03 -26.25 0.28
CA TYR A 90 7.49 -27.60 0.63
C TYR A 90 6.87 -28.69 -0.25
N GLY A 91 6.47 -28.36 -1.49
CA GLY A 91 5.90 -29.34 -2.42
C GLY A 91 6.85 -30.50 -2.76
N ASP A 92 8.14 -30.37 -2.46
CA ASP A 92 9.15 -31.43 -2.57
C ASP A 92 9.10 -32.45 -1.41
N MET A 93 8.37 -32.14 -0.33
CA MET A 93 8.25 -32.98 0.87
C MET A 93 6.84 -33.60 1.04
N SER A 94 5.98 -33.52 0.02
CA SER A 94 4.62 -34.06 0.00
C SER A 94 4.44 -35.21 -0.97
#